data_AF-A0A6I6DGN4-F1
#
_entry.id   AF-A0A6I6DGN4-F1
#
_cell.length_a   1.000
_cell.length_b   1.000
_cell.length_c   1.000
_cell.angle_alpha   90.00
_cell.angle_beta   90.00
_cell.angle_gamma   90.00
#
_symmetry.space_group_name_H-M   'P 1'
#
loop_
_entity.id
_entity.type
_entity.pdbx_description
1 polymer ?
#
loop_
_entity_poly.entity_id
_entity_poly.type
_entity_poly.pdbx_seq_one_letter_code
_entity_poly.pdbx_strand_id
1 'polypeptide(L)'
;MKIQTRTKIHNRFDIEVRDAKSNMLKNKGQAENIILDRMYQRLVNFNNYFNNIVFGRGTGSLDPSRITLFDRIGNKNATTEEVIKEFPISSWTRKIRLEPDEFVGEVITEVGISDHSTNINTHALIRDAEGNLLNITKTDIDIIIIYATVFIELDNEHPDVKFYENAIDNRLISYLTGSSFSNPNVLTGDVGEENAAKGIGNLIYSKSINRSADVENRKVTFSTRLGTEEGNHDIYEVALSDICRANIVNSLIWNPYMLEDVDIGTGDGETTEFDLKWYDVNNVSIKINGQLTNEYTLNNIEKDLNREKFPFWKAVDLTSEIKDLNIFSGPFIGMSIYAQSMPSVITKVDPAFLVGKTLEFVLEGQYFMSPRSARVYLDVSNDGEDFTEIYTDWNSGNGAESYFYTIEEPYEYLRFRFTGYGNTTGRIHSVSILNNVNNRPTVTFDTPPEEDAIITADYSVPFIPKTEDYVLDVDFEIQFGER
;
A
#
# COMPACT_ATOMS: atom_id res chain seq x y z
N MET A 1 -10.07 -0.62 -17.97
CA MET A 1 -8.70 -0.07 -17.91
C MET A 1 -7.74 -1.19 -17.50
N LYS A 2 -6.52 -1.25 -18.04
CA LYS A 2 -5.51 -2.24 -17.62
C LYS A 2 -4.14 -1.57 -17.46
N ILE A 3 -3.59 -1.58 -16.25
CA ILE A 3 -2.27 -1.02 -15.90
C ILE A 3 -1.35 -2.17 -15.44
N GLN A 4 -0.05 -2.13 -15.79
CA GLN A 4 0.89 -3.19 -15.44
C GLN A 4 2.25 -2.63 -14.96
N THR A 5 2.80 -3.19 -13.89
CA THR A 5 4.16 -2.92 -13.39
C THR A 5 4.94 -4.24 -13.21
N ARG A 6 6.28 -4.22 -13.13
CA ARG A 6 7.10 -5.45 -13.12
C ARG A 6 7.53 -5.85 -11.71
N THR A 7 7.82 -7.14 -11.58
CA THR A 7 8.40 -7.75 -10.38
C THR A 7 9.39 -8.81 -10.80
N LYS A 8 10.42 -9.04 -9.99
CA LYS A 8 11.38 -10.12 -10.21
C LYS A 8 11.60 -10.89 -8.92
N ILE A 9 11.53 -12.21 -9.02
CA ILE A 9 11.85 -13.14 -7.94
C ILE A 9 12.94 -14.06 -8.45
N HIS A 10 14.02 -14.20 -7.69
CA HIS A 10 15.08 -15.16 -7.97
C HIS A 10 15.69 -15.63 -6.64
N ASN A 11 16.51 -16.68 -6.68
CA ASN A 11 17.25 -17.07 -5.49
C ASN A 11 18.69 -17.46 -5.81
N ARG A 12 19.49 -17.54 -4.75
CA ARG A 12 20.88 -17.95 -4.79
C ARG A 12 21.15 -18.89 -3.64
N PHE A 13 22.02 -19.86 -3.86
CA PHE A 13 22.59 -20.68 -2.80
C PHE A 13 24.06 -20.33 -2.60
N ASP A 14 24.45 -20.19 -1.34
CA ASP A 14 25.85 -20.09 -0.91
C ASP A 14 26.15 -21.30 -0.03
N ILE A 15 27.17 -22.08 -0.38
CA ILE A 15 27.56 -23.30 0.32
C ILE A 15 28.94 -23.11 0.95
N GLU A 16 29.05 -23.37 2.24
CA GLU A 16 30.32 -23.35 2.96
C GLU A 16 30.65 -24.74 3.50
N VAL A 17 31.87 -25.20 3.26
CA VAL A 17 32.42 -26.41 3.88
C VAL A 17 33.45 -25.96 4.90
N ARG A 18 33.27 -26.31 6.16
CA ARG A 18 34.14 -25.90 7.27
C ARG A 18 34.70 -27.11 8.00
N ASP A 19 35.90 -26.99 8.53
CA ASP A 19 36.47 -28.00 9.39
C ASP A 19 35.77 -28.02 10.75
N ALA A 20 35.34 -29.20 11.19
CA ALA A 20 34.52 -29.38 12.39
C ALA A 20 35.22 -28.97 13.69
N LYS A 21 36.56 -29.06 13.73
CA LYS A 21 37.34 -28.78 14.94
C LYS A 21 37.79 -27.32 15.00
N SER A 22 38.23 -26.77 13.88
CA SER A 22 38.81 -25.43 13.79
C SER A 22 37.81 -24.37 13.29
N ASN A 23 36.66 -24.77 12.76
CA ASN A 23 35.67 -23.93 12.08
C ASN A 23 36.23 -23.13 10.89
N MET A 24 37.43 -23.48 10.41
CA MET A 24 38.06 -22.85 9.26
C MET A 24 37.34 -23.25 7.97
N LEU A 25 37.11 -22.27 7.09
CA LEU A 25 36.52 -22.49 5.77
C LEU A 25 37.49 -23.30 4.90
N LYS A 26 37.04 -24.47 4.42
CA LYS A 26 37.77 -25.38 3.53
C LYS A 26 37.40 -25.18 2.08
N ASN A 27 36.11 -24.94 1.79
CA ASN A 27 35.60 -24.80 0.44
C ASN A 27 34.34 -23.92 0.42
N LYS A 28 34.09 -23.27 -0.72
CA LYS A 28 32.88 -22.46 -0.96
C LYS A 28 32.33 -22.77 -2.34
N GLY A 29 31.02 -23.00 -2.42
CA GLY A 29 30.29 -23.14 -3.68
C GLY A 29 29.17 -22.12 -3.79
N GLN A 30 28.74 -21.83 -5.01
CA GLN A 30 27.54 -21.03 -5.27
C GLN A 30 26.65 -21.74 -6.29
N ALA A 31 25.34 -21.50 -6.20
CA ALA A 31 24.39 -22.03 -7.17
C ALA A 31 23.32 -20.98 -7.47
N GLU A 32 23.18 -20.64 -8.75
CA GLU A 32 22.01 -19.94 -9.27
C GLU A 32 20.99 -20.98 -9.73
N ASN A 33 19.73 -20.75 -9.40
CA ASN A 33 18.68 -21.73 -9.60
C ASN A 33 17.82 -21.42 -10.82
N ILE A 34 17.02 -22.42 -11.19
CA ILE A 34 15.78 -22.19 -11.93
C ILE A 34 14.59 -22.23 -10.95
N ILE A 35 13.55 -21.47 -11.26
CA ILE A 35 12.25 -21.58 -10.61
C ILE A 35 11.46 -22.71 -11.28
N LEU A 36 10.86 -23.60 -10.49
CA LEU A 36 10.06 -24.71 -11.00
C LEU A 36 8.58 -24.34 -11.08
N ASP A 37 7.79 -25.02 -11.91
CA ASP A 37 6.35 -24.81 -12.06
C ASP A 37 5.62 -24.89 -10.72
N ARG A 38 6.09 -25.80 -9.85
CA ARG A 38 5.57 -25.97 -8.49
C ARG A 38 5.67 -24.68 -7.67
N MET A 39 6.73 -23.88 -7.81
CA MET A 39 6.84 -22.59 -7.11
C MET A 39 5.65 -21.68 -7.45
N TYR A 40 5.30 -21.57 -8.72
CA TYR A 40 4.15 -20.77 -9.15
C TYR A 40 2.83 -21.32 -8.59
N GLN A 41 2.66 -22.65 -8.51
CA GLN A 41 1.50 -23.25 -7.84
C GLN A 41 1.40 -22.80 -6.36
N ARG A 42 2.53 -22.61 -5.68
CA ARG A 42 2.55 -22.12 -4.29
C ARG A 42 2.24 -20.62 -4.23
N LEU A 43 2.93 -19.82 -5.05
CA LEU A 43 2.81 -18.37 -5.07
C LEU A 43 1.40 -17.89 -5.42
N VAL A 44 0.79 -18.44 -6.47
CA VAL A 44 -0.57 -18.09 -6.91
C VAL A 44 -1.62 -18.38 -5.82
N ASN A 45 -1.40 -19.44 -5.04
CA ASN A 45 -2.28 -19.82 -3.93
C ASN A 45 -1.88 -19.17 -2.60
N PHE A 46 -0.84 -18.33 -2.58
CA PHE A 46 -0.25 -17.76 -1.36
C PHE A 46 0.09 -18.81 -0.29
N ASN A 47 0.52 -20.00 -0.72
CA ASN A 47 0.97 -21.05 0.17
C ASN A 47 2.42 -20.81 0.59
N ASN A 48 2.82 -21.35 1.75
CA ASN A 48 4.23 -21.39 2.11
C ASN A 48 5.03 -22.17 1.06
N TYR A 49 6.15 -21.61 0.60
CA TYR A 49 6.97 -22.14 -0.47
C TYR A 49 8.39 -22.50 -0.01
N PHE A 50 8.79 -22.13 1.21
CA PHE A 50 10.13 -22.37 1.71
C PHE A 50 10.06 -22.80 3.18
N ASN A 51 10.45 -24.04 3.46
CA ASN A 51 10.63 -24.61 4.80
C ASN A 51 11.93 -25.40 4.94
N ASN A 52 12.35 -26.04 3.86
CA ASN A 52 13.50 -26.94 3.84
C ASN A 52 14.45 -26.55 2.73
N ILE A 53 15.71 -26.88 2.94
CA ILE A 53 16.70 -27.00 1.88
C ILE A 53 16.91 -28.50 1.64
N VAL A 54 16.74 -28.92 0.39
CA VAL A 54 16.91 -30.29 -0.08
C VAL A 54 18.23 -30.35 -0.85
N PHE A 55 18.97 -31.46 -0.73
CA PHE A 55 20.27 -31.64 -1.37
C PHE A 55 20.42 -33.06 -1.92
N GLY A 56 21.25 -33.18 -2.96
CA GLY A 56 21.36 -34.41 -3.76
C GLY A 56 22.65 -34.50 -4.56
N ARG A 57 22.72 -35.53 -5.42
CA ARG A 57 23.82 -35.84 -6.33
C ARG A 57 23.34 -35.94 -7.77
N GLY A 58 23.13 -34.78 -8.37
CA GLY A 58 22.62 -34.64 -9.72
C GLY A 58 23.67 -34.20 -10.71
N THR A 59 23.52 -34.69 -11.94
CA THR A 59 24.11 -34.09 -13.14
C THR A 59 23.03 -34.09 -14.21
N GLY A 60 22.92 -33.02 -15.00
CA GLY A 60 21.92 -32.94 -16.07
C GLY A 60 21.43 -31.52 -16.33
N SER A 61 20.53 -31.40 -17.31
CA SER A 61 19.89 -30.14 -17.64
C SER A 61 18.71 -29.87 -16.71
N LEU A 62 18.69 -28.69 -16.10
CA LEU A 62 17.59 -28.22 -15.28
C LEU A 62 16.34 -28.01 -16.15
N ASP A 63 15.16 -28.38 -15.63
CA ASP A 63 13.86 -28.29 -16.31
C ASP A 63 12.80 -27.77 -15.33
N PRO A 64 12.05 -26.69 -15.65
CA PRO A 64 11.01 -26.12 -14.79
C PRO A 64 9.89 -27.10 -14.38
N SER A 65 9.60 -28.12 -15.19
CA SER A 65 8.54 -29.09 -14.91
C SER A 65 8.91 -30.13 -13.84
N ARG A 66 10.17 -30.13 -13.38
CA ARG A 66 10.63 -31.07 -12.36
C ARG A 66 9.90 -30.86 -11.03
N ILE A 67 9.78 -31.95 -10.30
CA ILE A 67 9.21 -31.96 -8.95
C ILE A 67 10.20 -32.44 -7.88
N THR A 68 11.35 -33.01 -8.27
CA THR A 68 12.41 -33.50 -7.38
C THR A 68 13.80 -33.19 -7.94
N LEU A 69 14.81 -33.23 -7.07
CA LEU A 69 16.24 -33.29 -7.45
C LEU A 69 16.53 -34.49 -8.37
N PHE A 70 17.68 -34.52 -9.05
CA PHE A 70 18.06 -35.64 -9.92
C PHE A 70 18.26 -36.92 -9.13
N ASP A 71 19.03 -36.87 -8.05
CA ASP A 71 19.20 -37.97 -7.10
C ASP A 71 19.25 -37.41 -5.68
N ARG A 72 18.09 -37.40 -5.02
CA ARG A 72 17.94 -36.78 -3.69
C ARG A 72 18.65 -37.60 -2.62
N ILE A 73 19.52 -36.95 -1.85
CA ILE A 73 20.19 -37.54 -0.68
C ILE A 73 19.38 -37.26 0.59
N GLY A 74 19.01 -36.00 0.82
CA GLY A 74 18.39 -35.60 2.08
C GLY A 74 17.77 -34.20 2.06
N ASN A 75 17.20 -33.81 3.19
CA ASN A 75 16.71 -32.46 3.45
C ASN A 75 16.88 -32.12 4.92
N LYS A 76 16.93 -30.82 5.24
CA LYS A 76 16.77 -30.31 6.62
C LYS A 76 15.82 -29.12 6.63
N ASN A 77 15.14 -28.94 7.76
CA ASN A 77 14.35 -27.74 8.01
C ASN A 77 15.31 -26.55 8.11
N ALA A 78 15.04 -25.51 7.33
CA ALA A 78 15.89 -24.33 7.26
C ALA A 78 15.50 -23.32 8.34
N THR A 79 16.47 -22.76 9.05
CA THR A 79 16.22 -21.66 9.98
C THR A 79 16.43 -20.33 9.26
N THR A 80 15.62 -19.32 9.56
CA THR A 80 15.85 -17.95 9.08
C THR A 80 17.19 -17.46 9.63
N GLU A 81 18.06 -17.01 8.72
CA GLU A 81 19.29 -16.31 9.06
C GLU A 81 19.03 -14.81 9.07
N GLU A 82 18.36 -14.31 8.04
CA GLU A 82 18.17 -12.88 7.84
C GLU A 82 16.92 -12.61 7.01
N VAL A 83 16.24 -11.52 7.35
CA VAL A 83 15.16 -10.95 6.53
C VAL A 83 15.46 -9.46 6.38
N ILE A 84 15.61 -9.02 5.14
CA ILE A 84 15.74 -7.61 4.77
C ILE A 84 14.46 -7.23 4.03
N LYS A 85 13.68 -6.33 4.62
CA LYS A 85 12.47 -5.76 4.01
C LYS A 85 12.77 -4.32 3.60
N GLU A 86 13.27 -4.16 2.39
CA GLU A 86 13.58 -2.87 1.80
C GLU A 86 12.96 -2.76 0.39
N PHE A 87 12.76 -1.53 -0.06
CA PHE A 87 12.29 -1.24 -1.41
C PHE A 87 13.44 -0.57 -2.19
N PRO A 88 13.73 -0.96 -3.45
CA PRO A 88 12.97 -1.91 -4.27
C PRO A 88 13.31 -3.39 -4.04
N ILE A 89 14.41 -3.69 -3.35
CA ILE A 89 14.92 -5.06 -3.18
C ILE A 89 14.77 -5.51 -1.73
N SER A 90 14.01 -6.58 -1.53
CA SER A 90 13.92 -7.32 -0.27
C SER A 90 14.58 -8.69 -0.41
N SER A 91 15.06 -9.26 0.69
CA SER A 91 15.65 -10.60 0.70
C SER A 91 15.29 -11.43 1.92
N TRP A 92 15.22 -12.74 1.73
CA TRP A 92 15.02 -13.72 2.79
C TRP A 92 16.06 -14.82 2.71
N THR A 93 16.98 -14.82 3.66
CA THR A 93 18.04 -15.83 3.76
C THR A 93 17.68 -16.85 4.84
N ARG A 94 17.68 -18.12 4.47
CA ARG A 94 17.59 -19.24 5.41
C ARG A 94 18.77 -20.17 5.22
N LYS A 95 19.09 -20.94 6.26
CA LYS A 95 20.19 -21.89 6.23
C LYS A 95 19.84 -23.25 6.80
N ILE A 96 20.58 -24.26 6.35
CA ILE A 96 20.71 -25.55 7.02
C ILE A 96 22.17 -25.82 7.33
N ARG A 97 22.41 -26.63 8.37
CA ARG A 97 23.74 -27.09 8.78
C ARG A 97 23.75 -28.61 8.83
N LEU A 98 24.70 -29.23 8.12
CA LEU A 98 24.98 -30.66 8.18
C LEU A 98 26.12 -30.88 9.16
N GLU A 99 25.85 -31.62 10.22
CA GLU A 99 26.81 -31.96 11.28
C GLU A 99 27.87 -32.96 10.80
N PRO A 100 29.00 -33.09 11.52
CA PRO A 100 30.09 -33.99 11.13
C PRO A 100 29.66 -35.45 10.94
N ASP A 101 28.73 -35.95 11.75
CA ASP A 101 28.19 -37.32 11.70
C ASP A 101 27.05 -37.51 10.68
N GLU A 102 26.54 -36.44 10.07
CA GLU A 102 25.46 -36.50 9.08
C GLU A 102 26.01 -36.64 7.65
N PHE A 103 25.42 -37.57 6.88
CA PHE A 103 25.65 -37.77 5.45
C PHE A 103 27.13 -37.98 5.06
N VAL A 104 27.92 -38.59 5.94
CA VAL A 104 29.35 -38.88 5.69
C VAL A 104 29.51 -39.81 4.49
N GLY A 105 30.40 -39.46 3.58
CA GLY A 105 30.68 -40.20 2.35
C GLY A 105 29.79 -39.81 1.17
N GLU A 106 28.73 -39.03 1.40
CA GLU A 106 27.88 -38.53 0.32
C GLU A 106 28.56 -37.37 -0.44
N VAL A 107 28.23 -37.27 -1.73
CA VAL A 107 28.70 -36.19 -2.60
C VAL A 107 27.51 -35.30 -2.93
N ILE A 108 27.60 -34.02 -2.57
CA ILE A 108 26.54 -33.05 -2.81
C ILE A 108 26.90 -32.21 -4.03
N THR A 109 26.00 -32.17 -5.02
CA THR A 109 26.18 -31.46 -6.30
C THR A 109 24.97 -30.62 -6.70
N GLU A 110 23.84 -30.78 -6.01
CA GLU A 110 22.59 -30.09 -6.30
C GLU A 110 21.84 -29.73 -5.02
N VAL A 111 21.08 -28.64 -5.10
CA VAL A 111 20.27 -28.10 -4.01
C VAL A 111 18.93 -27.57 -4.53
N GLY A 112 17.95 -27.47 -3.63
CA GLY A 112 16.65 -26.91 -3.94
C GLY A 112 15.92 -26.39 -2.71
N ILE A 113 15.08 -25.37 -2.90
CA ILE A 113 14.13 -24.90 -1.89
C ILE A 113 12.91 -25.81 -1.93
N SER A 114 12.36 -26.16 -0.77
CA SER A 114 11.12 -26.91 -0.66
C SER A 114 10.25 -26.39 0.48
N ASP A 115 8.93 -26.45 0.32
CA ASP A 115 7.97 -26.29 1.41
C ASP A 115 7.81 -27.57 2.26
N HIS A 116 8.36 -28.70 1.80
CA HIS A 116 8.29 -30.03 2.40
C HIS A 116 9.67 -30.73 2.35
N SER A 117 9.71 -32.06 2.41
CA SER A 117 10.94 -32.86 2.43
C SER A 117 11.46 -33.33 1.06
N THR A 118 10.56 -33.51 0.08
CA THR A 118 10.88 -34.19 -1.19
C THR A 118 10.65 -33.28 -2.40
N ASN A 119 9.46 -32.70 -2.50
CA ASN A 119 9.09 -31.96 -3.69
C ASN A 119 9.68 -30.55 -3.64
N ILE A 120 10.41 -30.16 -4.68
CA ILE A 120 11.16 -28.90 -4.70
C ILE A 120 10.43 -27.81 -5.49
N ASN A 121 10.60 -26.57 -5.05
CA ASN A 121 10.08 -25.36 -5.69
C ASN A 121 11.17 -24.68 -6.54
N THR A 122 12.44 -24.91 -6.21
CA THR A 122 13.59 -24.41 -6.98
C THR A 122 14.63 -25.52 -7.13
N HIS A 123 15.43 -25.47 -8.18
CA HIS A 123 16.50 -26.44 -8.43
C HIS A 123 17.75 -25.74 -8.93
N ALA A 124 18.90 -26.03 -8.33
CA ALA A 124 20.19 -25.54 -8.74
C ALA A 124 21.25 -26.65 -8.71
N LEU A 125 22.20 -26.58 -9.65
CA LEU A 125 23.44 -27.32 -9.60
C LEU A 125 24.51 -26.45 -8.94
N ILE A 126 25.27 -27.00 -8.01
CA ILE A 126 26.33 -26.28 -7.30
C ILE A 126 27.51 -26.10 -8.25
N ARG A 127 28.01 -24.88 -8.37
CA ARG A 127 29.13 -24.51 -9.23
C ARG A 127 30.26 -23.84 -8.44
N ASP A 128 31.46 -23.94 -8.98
CA ASP A 128 32.61 -23.15 -8.54
C ASP A 128 32.53 -21.72 -9.10
N ALA A 129 33.52 -20.88 -8.77
CA ALA A 129 33.58 -19.48 -9.21
C ALA A 129 33.73 -19.34 -10.73
N GLU A 130 34.22 -20.39 -11.40
CA GLU A 130 34.42 -20.47 -12.84
C GLU A 130 33.19 -21.06 -13.57
N GLY A 131 32.13 -21.40 -12.83
CA GLY A 131 30.87 -21.93 -13.36
C GLY A 131 30.88 -23.44 -13.67
N ASN A 132 31.93 -24.17 -13.29
CA ASN A 132 31.99 -25.62 -13.43
C ASN A 132 31.22 -26.30 -12.31
N LEU A 133 30.69 -27.50 -12.56
CA LEU A 133 30.00 -28.26 -11.51
C LEU A 133 30.95 -28.61 -10.36
N LEU A 134 30.56 -28.26 -9.14
CA LEU A 134 31.33 -28.51 -7.92
C LEU A 134 30.79 -29.73 -7.19
N ASN A 135 31.67 -30.70 -6.93
CA ASN A 135 31.35 -31.90 -6.15
C ASN A 135 31.83 -31.74 -4.71
N ILE A 136 30.90 -31.62 -3.76
CA ILE A 136 31.23 -31.48 -2.34
C ILE A 136 31.12 -32.84 -1.66
N THR A 137 32.25 -33.51 -1.42
CA THR A 137 32.27 -34.76 -0.65
C THR A 137 32.26 -34.46 0.84
N LYS A 138 31.25 -34.98 1.56
CA LYS A 138 31.10 -34.79 3.01
C LYS A 138 31.96 -35.78 3.79
N THR A 139 32.92 -35.30 4.59
CA THR A 139 33.67 -36.14 5.54
C THR A 139 33.15 -36.03 6.97
N ASP A 140 33.61 -36.92 7.84
CA ASP A 140 33.31 -36.97 9.28
C ASP A 140 33.95 -35.83 10.08
N ILE A 141 34.78 -35.01 9.43
CA ILE A 141 35.39 -33.80 10.00
C ILE A 141 34.88 -32.52 9.34
N ASP A 142 33.87 -32.60 8.48
CA ASP A 142 33.32 -31.42 7.81
C ASP A 142 31.97 -31.03 8.40
N ILE A 143 31.74 -29.72 8.50
CA ILE A 143 30.44 -29.09 8.65
C ILE A 143 30.10 -28.48 7.29
N ILE A 144 28.90 -28.74 6.77
CA ILE A 144 28.41 -28.05 5.58
C ILE A 144 27.28 -27.11 5.98
N ILE A 145 27.39 -25.84 5.62
CA ILE A 145 26.33 -24.85 5.78
C ILE A 145 25.84 -24.48 4.39
N ILE A 146 24.53 -24.61 4.15
CA ILE A 146 23.90 -24.20 2.90
C ILE A 146 22.95 -23.06 3.23
N TYR A 147 23.27 -21.89 2.71
CA TYR A 147 22.40 -20.72 2.71
C TYR A 147 21.59 -20.71 1.41
N ALA A 148 20.32 -20.37 1.50
CA ALA A 148 19.50 -20.05 0.34
C ALA A 148 18.83 -18.69 0.58
N THR A 149 19.09 -17.76 -0.33
CA THR A 149 18.56 -16.41 -0.28
C THR A 149 17.56 -16.22 -1.41
N VAL A 150 16.32 -15.88 -1.08
CA VAL A 150 15.30 -15.44 -2.05
C VAL A 150 15.35 -13.92 -2.12
N PHE A 151 15.42 -13.39 -3.33
CA PHE A 151 15.39 -11.96 -3.62
C PHE A 151 14.06 -11.59 -4.27
N ILE A 152 13.48 -10.50 -3.81
CA ILE A 152 12.23 -9.92 -4.30
C ILE A 152 12.53 -8.50 -4.74
N GLU A 153 12.25 -8.20 -6.01
CA GLU A 153 12.40 -6.87 -6.58
C GLU A 153 11.03 -6.40 -7.06
N LEU A 154 10.57 -5.27 -6.52
CA LEU A 154 9.36 -4.57 -6.93
C LEU A 154 9.77 -3.20 -7.46
N ASP A 155 9.36 -2.84 -8.67
CA ASP A 155 9.67 -1.54 -9.26
C ASP A 155 8.46 -0.61 -9.34
N ASN A 156 8.74 0.68 -9.21
CA ASN A 156 7.78 1.77 -9.32
C ASN A 156 8.06 2.60 -10.58
N GLU A 157 8.51 1.99 -11.67
CA GLU A 157 8.79 2.70 -12.93
C GLU A 157 7.51 3.16 -13.62
N HIS A 158 6.40 2.41 -13.50
CA HIS A 158 5.15 2.77 -14.14
C HIS A 158 4.57 4.07 -13.53
N PRO A 159 4.15 5.07 -14.33
CA PRO A 159 3.60 6.32 -13.80
C PRO A 159 2.28 6.13 -13.06
N ASP A 160 1.37 5.31 -13.61
CA ASP A 160 -0.01 5.20 -13.13
C ASP A 160 -0.22 4.22 -11.97
N VAL A 161 0.70 3.25 -11.76
CA VAL A 161 0.60 2.24 -10.70
C VAL A 161 1.90 2.17 -9.93
N LYS A 162 1.78 2.15 -8.61
CA LYS A 162 2.90 2.05 -7.68
C LYS A 162 2.65 0.92 -6.69
N PHE A 163 3.65 0.10 -6.43
CA PHE A 163 3.72 -0.72 -5.24
C PHE A 163 3.88 0.17 -4.00
N TYR A 164 3.30 -0.31 -2.91
CA TYR A 164 3.45 0.28 -1.60
C TYR A 164 4.92 0.12 -1.13
N GLU A 165 5.63 1.24 -0.98
CA GLU A 165 7.09 1.27 -0.77
C GLU A 165 7.51 0.97 0.67
N ASN A 166 6.60 1.08 1.64
CA ASN A 166 6.87 0.62 2.98
C ASN A 166 6.94 -0.92 3.00
N ALA A 167 8.13 -1.44 2.76
CA ALA A 167 8.39 -2.87 2.60
C ALA A 167 8.08 -3.69 3.85
N ILE A 168 8.12 -3.09 5.05
CA ILE A 168 7.79 -3.75 6.31
C ILE A 168 6.32 -4.16 6.32
N ASP A 169 5.45 -3.22 5.96
CA ASP A 169 3.98 -3.38 5.97
C ASP A 169 3.42 -3.86 4.63
N ASN A 170 4.24 -3.87 3.57
CA ASN A 170 3.82 -4.38 2.28
C ASN A 170 3.46 -5.87 2.40
N ARG A 171 2.19 -6.20 2.15
CA ARG A 171 1.64 -7.55 2.37
C ARG A 171 2.24 -8.57 1.42
N LEU A 172 2.56 -8.17 0.20
CA LEU A 172 3.18 -9.04 -0.79
C LEU A 172 4.63 -9.36 -0.39
N ILE A 173 5.41 -8.35 0.00
CA ILE A 173 6.79 -8.55 0.50
C ILE A 173 6.76 -9.41 1.76
N SER A 174 5.85 -9.14 2.70
CA SER A 174 5.71 -9.92 3.93
C SER A 174 5.43 -11.40 3.68
N TYR A 175 4.54 -11.71 2.73
CA TYR A 175 4.30 -13.08 2.30
C TYR A 175 5.54 -13.70 1.65
N LEU A 176 6.16 -13.00 0.71
CA LEU A 176 7.33 -13.50 -0.01
C LEU A 176 8.56 -13.67 0.90
N THR A 177 8.59 -13.01 2.06
CA THR A 177 9.63 -13.17 3.09
C THR A 177 9.22 -14.13 4.23
N GLY A 178 8.17 -14.92 4.02
CA GLY A 178 7.82 -16.07 4.87
C GLY A 178 6.65 -15.88 5.84
N SER A 179 5.97 -14.74 5.80
CA SER A 179 4.74 -14.51 6.59
C SER A 179 3.52 -15.15 5.93
N SER A 180 2.42 -15.31 6.66
CA SER A 180 1.13 -15.66 6.07
C SER A 180 0.56 -14.49 5.27
N PHE A 181 -0.12 -14.78 4.16
CA PHE A 181 -0.84 -13.77 3.39
C PHE A 181 -2.29 -13.67 3.87
N SER A 182 -2.71 -12.46 4.25
CA SER A 182 -4.11 -12.13 4.53
C SER A 182 -4.74 -11.44 3.32
N ASN A 183 -6.01 -11.74 3.02
CA ASN A 183 -6.70 -11.07 1.92
C ASN A 183 -6.73 -9.55 2.13
N PRO A 184 -6.32 -8.76 1.13
CA PRO A 184 -6.45 -7.31 1.17
C PRO A 184 -7.91 -6.87 0.98
N ASN A 185 -8.16 -5.60 1.17
CA ASN A 185 -9.36 -4.91 0.71
C ASN A 185 -9.02 -4.07 -0.53
N VAL A 186 -10.04 -3.76 -1.34
CA VAL A 186 -9.99 -2.60 -2.23
C VAL A 186 -10.21 -1.35 -1.42
N LEU A 187 -9.36 -0.38 -1.64
CA LEU A 187 -9.45 0.96 -1.08
C LEU A 187 -9.71 1.95 -2.22
N THR A 188 -10.56 2.94 -1.99
CA THR A 188 -10.74 4.07 -2.90
C THR A 188 -10.39 5.38 -2.19
N GLY A 189 -9.97 6.36 -2.97
CA GLY A 189 -9.53 7.66 -2.46
C GLY A 189 -9.86 8.80 -3.39
N ASP A 190 -9.91 10.00 -2.84
CA ASP A 190 -10.38 11.23 -3.48
C ASP A 190 -9.26 12.24 -3.76
N VAL A 191 -8.00 11.91 -3.44
CA VAL A 191 -6.88 12.83 -3.64
C VAL A 191 -6.22 12.66 -5.00
N GLY A 192 -5.92 11.41 -5.38
CA GLY A 192 -5.21 11.13 -6.63
C GLY A 192 -3.72 11.51 -6.55
N GLU A 193 -3.15 11.59 -5.35
CA GLU A 193 -1.74 11.83 -5.09
C GLU A 193 -1.19 10.74 -4.16
N GLU A 194 0.08 10.40 -4.31
CA GLU A 194 0.74 9.42 -3.44
C GLU A 194 1.18 10.02 -2.12
N ASN A 195 0.98 9.28 -1.03
CA ASN A 195 1.66 9.53 0.22
C ASN A 195 3.15 9.11 0.16
N ALA A 196 3.89 9.33 1.25
CA ALA A 196 5.32 8.97 1.34
C ALA A 196 5.62 7.48 1.08
N ALA A 197 4.67 6.59 1.37
CA ALA A 197 4.79 5.15 1.17
C ALA A 197 4.20 4.69 -0.18
N LYS A 198 3.83 5.61 -1.08
CA LYS A 198 3.15 5.32 -2.35
C LYS A 198 1.87 4.50 -2.18
N GLY A 199 1.18 4.69 -1.06
CA GLY A 199 -0.16 4.18 -0.79
C GLY A 199 -1.25 5.19 -1.18
N ILE A 200 -2.49 4.84 -0.82
CA ILE A 200 -3.65 5.71 -1.07
C ILE A 200 -3.48 7.05 -0.36
N GLY A 201 -3.69 8.15 -1.06
CA GLY A 201 -3.50 9.50 -0.51
C GLY A 201 -4.53 9.83 0.57
N ASN A 202 -5.79 9.55 0.32
CA ASN A 202 -6.84 9.68 1.33
C ASN A 202 -7.84 8.53 1.17
N LEU A 203 -8.12 7.81 2.25
CA LEU A 203 -9.05 6.69 2.21
C LEU A 203 -10.48 7.19 2.42
N ILE A 204 -11.35 6.97 1.44
CA ILE A 204 -12.78 7.32 1.55
C ILE A 204 -13.68 6.10 1.67
N TYR A 205 -13.26 4.95 1.12
CA TYR A 205 -14.05 3.72 1.18
C TYR A 205 -13.15 2.47 1.13
N SER A 206 -13.58 1.41 1.83
CA SER A 206 -12.89 0.12 1.85
C SER A 206 -13.89 -1.01 1.66
N LYS A 207 -13.56 -1.98 0.81
CA LYS A 207 -14.39 -3.17 0.60
C LYS A 207 -13.55 -4.44 0.54
N SER A 208 -14.05 -5.49 1.18
CA SER A 208 -13.45 -6.82 1.06
C SER A 208 -13.48 -7.34 -0.37
N ILE A 209 -12.46 -8.12 -0.71
CA ILE A 209 -12.25 -8.63 -2.07
C ILE A 209 -12.34 -10.14 -2.13
N ASN A 210 -12.75 -10.66 -3.28
CA ASN A 210 -12.65 -12.07 -3.59
C ASN A 210 -11.32 -12.35 -4.29
N ARG A 211 -10.63 -13.41 -3.88
CA ARG A 211 -9.38 -13.84 -4.50
C ARG A 211 -9.62 -15.12 -5.29
N SER A 212 -9.20 -15.14 -6.55
CA SER A 212 -9.25 -16.31 -7.42
C SER A 212 -7.85 -16.65 -7.94
N ALA A 213 -7.48 -17.92 -7.82
CA ALA A 213 -6.19 -18.45 -8.24
C ALA A 213 -6.32 -19.12 -9.62
N ASP A 214 -5.47 -18.73 -10.55
CA ASP A 214 -5.33 -19.32 -11.88
C ASP A 214 -3.89 -19.84 -12.03
N VAL A 215 -3.72 -21.10 -11.64
CA VAL A 215 -2.40 -21.76 -11.61
C VAL A 215 -1.84 -21.95 -13.02
N GLU A 216 -2.69 -22.21 -14.01
CA GLU A 216 -2.28 -22.45 -15.40
C GLU A 216 -1.66 -21.20 -16.01
N ASN A 217 -2.27 -20.04 -15.77
CA ASN A 217 -1.75 -18.75 -16.25
C ASN A 217 -0.81 -18.05 -15.25
N ARG A 218 -0.46 -18.73 -14.15
CA ARG A 218 0.39 -18.25 -13.06
C ARG A 218 -0.10 -16.90 -12.49
N LYS A 219 -1.42 -16.73 -12.39
CA LYS A 219 -2.08 -15.47 -12.09
C LYS A 219 -2.96 -15.60 -10.86
N VAL A 220 -3.02 -14.55 -10.05
CA VAL A 220 -4.04 -14.39 -9.02
C VAL A 220 -4.79 -13.09 -9.28
N THR A 221 -6.12 -13.18 -9.26
CA THR A 221 -7.02 -12.04 -9.47
C THR A 221 -7.74 -11.75 -8.16
N PHE A 222 -7.70 -10.48 -7.76
CA PHE A 222 -8.48 -9.92 -6.67
C PHE A 222 -9.59 -9.09 -7.31
N SER A 223 -10.84 -9.49 -7.12
CA SER A 223 -12.01 -8.87 -7.76
C SER A 223 -13.09 -8.51 -6.76
N THR A 224 -13.67 -7.32 -6.88
CA THR A 224 -14.89 -6.92 -6.15
C THR A 224 -15.76 -6.02 -7.01
N ARG A 225 -17.04 -5.93 -6.63
CA ARG A 225 -18.00 -5.00 -7.22
C ARG A 225 -18.41 -3.99 -6.17
N LEU A 226 -18.33 -2.70 -6.45
CA LEU A 226 -19.04 -1.66 -5.70
C LEU A 226 -20.45 -1.55 -6.28
N GLY A 227 -21.45 -1.94 -5.49
CA GLY A 227 -22.86 -1.83 -5.83
C GLY A 227 -23.35 -0.38 -5.90
N THR A 228 -24.63 -0.22 -6.22
CA THR A 228 -25.27 1.10 -6.30
C THR A 228 -25.31 1.82 -4.94
N GLU A 229 -25.30 1.09 -3.82
CA GLU A 229 -25.31 1.68 -2.47
C GLU A 229 -23.91 1.81 -1.84
N GLU A 230 -22.84 1.53 -2.60
CA GLU A 230 -21.50 1.38 -2.07
C GLU A 230 -20.49 2.28 -2.78
N GLY A 231 -19.64 2.94 -1.99
CA GLY A 231 -18.54 3.75 -2.50
C GLY A 231 -19.00 4.93 -3.37
N ASN A 232 -20.16 5.51 -3.08
CA ASN A 232 -20.74 6.64 -3.82
C ASN A 232 -20.00 7.94 -3.50
N HIS A 233 -18.79 8.06 -4.04
CA HIS A 233 -17.88 9.19 -3.88
C HIS A 233 -17.12 9.42 -5.18
N ASP A 234 -16.43 10.55 -5.25
CA ASP A 234 -15.52 10.84 -6.35
C ASP A 234 -14.23 10.02 -6.17
N ILE A 235 -13.99 9.06 -7.08
CA ILE A 235 -12.85 8.13 -6.96
C ILE A 235 -11.72 8.59 -7.88
N TYR A 236 -10.67 9.15 -7.26
CA TYR A 236 -9.46 9.66 -7.89
C TYR A 236 -8.34 8.62 -7.94
N GLU A 237 -8.39 7.62 -7.05
CA GLU A 237 -7.43 6.53 -6.97
C GLU A 237 -8.04 5.27 -6.37
N VAL A 238 -7.45 4.13 -6.70
CA VAL A 238 -7.83 2.82 -6.18
C VAL A 238 -6.59 2.07 -5.72
N ALA A 239 -6.67 1.31 -4.64
CA ALA A 239 -5.55 0.52 -4.13
C ALA A 239 -5.96 -0.87 -3.67
N LEU A 240 -5.04 -1.82 -3.77
CA LEU A 240 -5.15 -3.15 -3.19
C LEU A 240 -4.49 -3.15 -1.80
N SER A 241 -5.05 -2.39 -0.86
CA SER A 241 -4.48 -2.15 0.47
C SER A 241 -2.96 -1.85 0.39
N ASP A 242 -2.18 -2.44 1.29
CA ASP A 242 -0.73 -2.25 1.42
C ASP A 242 0.06 -3.08 0.39
N ILE A 243 -0.44 -3.20 -0.84
CA ILE A 243 0.24 -3.91 -1.94
C ILE A 243 0.59 -2.92 -3.06
N CYS A 244 -0.43 -2.28 -3.64
CA CYS A 244 -0.25 -1.33 -4.73
C CYS A 244 -1.42 -0.34 -4.82
N ARG A 245 -1.18 0.79 -5.48
CA ARG A 245 -2.17 1.81 -5.83
C ARG A 245 -2.15 2.08 -7.33
N ALA A 246 -3.27 2.58 -7.83
CA ALA A 246 -3.42 3.17 -9.14
C ALA A 246 -3.99 4.58 -9.02
N ASN A 247 -3.34 5.55 -9.67
CA ASN A 247 -3.85 6.90 -9.81
C ASN A 247 -4.73 6.96 -11.06
N ILE A 248 -5.99 7.40 -10.92
CA ILE A 248 -6.91 7.52 -12.06
C ILE A 248 -6.70 8.87 -12.75
N VAL A 249 -6.66 9.95 -11.98
CA VAL A 249 -6.65 11.33 -12.50
C VAL A 249 -5.45 11.64 -13.39
N ASN A 250 -4.28 11.13 -13.03
CA ASN A 250 -3.06 11.33 -13.81
C ASN A 250 -2.72 10.11 -14.67
N SER A 251 -3.64 9.15 -14.81
CA SER A 251 -3.36 7.95 -15.61
C SER A 251 -3.27 8.31 -17.09
N LEU A 252 -2.24 7.80 -17.75
CA LEU A 252 -2.09 7.90 -19.20
C LEU A 252 -3.18 7.17 -19.98
N ILE A 253 -3.94 6.30 -19.31
CA ILE A 253 -4.98 5.46 -19.92
C ILE A 253 -6.38 5.77 -19.42
N TRP A 254 -6.54 6.76 -18.53
CA TRP A 254 -7.86 7.29 -18.17
C TRP A 254 -8.20 8.49 -19.05
N ASN A 255 -9.39 8.47 -19.61
CA ASN A 255 -9.97 9.66 -20.23
C ASN A 255 -10.94 10.28 -19.21
N PRO A 256 -10.95 11.62 -19.06
CA PRO A 256 -11.94 12.29 -18.24
C PRO A 256 -13.37 11.81 -18.56
N TYR A 257 -14.16 11.61 -17.52
CA TYR A 257 -15.54 11.15 -17.66
C TYR A 257 -16.42 12.33 -18.10
N MET A 258 -17.06 12.19 -19.26
CA MET A 258 -18.00 13.17 -19.77
C MET A 258 -19.37 12.97 -19.13
N LEU A 259 -19.93 14.06 -18.62
CA LEU A 259 -21.29 14.15 -18.10
C LEU A 259 -22.08 15.05 -19.06
N GLU A 260 -23.28 14.61 -19.40
CA GLU A 260 -24.19 15.31 -20.31
C GLU A 260 -25.50 15.58 -19.58
N ASP A 261 -26.09 16.75 -19.86
CA ASP A 261 -27.38 17.18 -19.36
C ASP A 261 -27.53 17.04 -17.83
N VAL A 262 -26.47 17.36 -17.08
CA VAL A 262 -26.51 17.35 -15.61
C VAL A 262 -27.43 18.47 -15.15
N ASP A 263 -28.51 18.13 -14.44
CA ASP A 263 -29.41 19.11 -13.83
C ASP A 263 -28.68 19.92 -12.76
N ILE A 264 -28.70 21.24 -12.90
CA ILE A 264 -28.11 22.20 -11.96
C ILE A 264 -29.14 23.18 -11.39
N GLY A 265 -30.42 23.05 -11.77
CA GLY A 265 -31.51 23.83 -11.20
C GLY A 265 -32.58 24.28 -12.20
N THR A 266 -33.54 25.02 -11.66
CA THR A 266 -34.66 25.61 -12.42
C THR A 266 -34.68 27.12 -12.18
N GLY A 267 -34.88 27.88 -13.26
CA GLY A 267 -35.04 29.33 -13.20
C GLY A 267 -36.30 29.75 -12.44
N ASP A 268 -36.17 30.85 -11.70
CA ASP A 268 -37.23 31.48 -10.92
C ASP A 268 -37.44 32.97 -11.34
N GLY A 269 -36.71 33.44 -12.36
CA GLY A 269 -36.72 34.83 -12.81
C GLY A 269 -35.95 35.80 -11.91
N GLU A 270 -35.30 35.35 -10.82
CA GLU A 270 -34.59 36.20 -9.86
C GLU A 270 -33.14 35.73 -9.59
N THR A 271 -32.95 34.42 -9.41
CA THR A 271 -31.68 33.78 -9.10
C THR A 271 -30.76 33.75 -10.32
N THR A 272 -29.51 34.17 -10.14
CA THR A 272 -28.49 34.20 -11.20
C THR A 272 -27.37 33.18 -11.00
N GLU A 273 -27.27 32.59 -9.81
CA GLU A 273 -26.16 31.70 -9.43
C GLU A 273 -26.65 30.27 -9.23
N PHE A 274 -25.98 29.32 -9.88
CA PHE A 274 -26.30 27.89 -9.81
C PHE A 274 -25.01 27.09 -9.65
N ASP A 275 -24.96 26.21 -8.66
CA ASP A 275 -23.81 25.37 -8.38
C ASP A 275 -23.74 24.16 -9.31
N LEU A 276 -22.55 23.87 -9.82
CA LEU A 276 -22.29 22.59 -10.48
C LEU A 276 -22.22 21.47 -9.44
N LYS A 277 -22.63 20.27 -9.84
CA LYS A 277 -22.73 19.12 -8.93
C LYS A 277 -21.39 18.62 -8.42
N TRP A 278 -20.33 18.74 -9.23
CA TRP A 278 -19.00 18.22 -8.95
C TRP A 278 -17.93 19.31 -8.96
N TYR A 279 -16.83 19.01 -8.27
CA TYR A 279 -15.58 19.76 -8.30
C TYR A 279 -14.69 19.34 -9.48
N ASP A 280 -13.60 20.07 -9.72
CA ASP A 280 -12.58 19.76 -10.74
C ASP A 280 -13.15 19.59 -12.17
N VAL A 281 -14.20 20.35 -12.49
CA VAL A 281 -14.89 20.29 -13.79
C VAL A 281 -14.09 20.99 -14.88
N ASN A 282 -14.12 20.41 -16.09
CA ASN A 282 -13.47 20.97 -17.27
C ASN A 282 -14.43 20.95 -18.46
N ASN A 283 -14.21 21.82 -19.44
CA ASN A 283 -15.00 21.90 -20.67
C ASN A 283 -16.50 22.11 -20.41
N VAL A 284 -16.82 23.01 -19.47
CA VAL A 284 -18.20 23.29 -19.05
C VAL A 284 -18.97 24.01 -20.16
N SER A 285 -20.14 23.50 -20.48
CA SER A 285 -21.12 24.17 -21.34
C SER A 285 -22.51 24.13 -20.72
N ILE A 286 -23.25 25.24 -20.80
CA ILE A 286 -24.54 25.40 -20.13
C ILE A 286 -25.66 25.44 -21.14
N LYS A 287 -26.79 24.81 -20.79
CA LYS A 287 -28.00 24.77 -21.59
C LYS A 287 -29.20 25.25 -20.78
N ILE A 288 -30.06 26.05 -21.40
CA ILE A 288 -31.37 26.44 -20.87
C ILE A 288 -32.44 25.81 -21.75
N ASN A 289 -33.33 25.01 -21.19
CA ASN A 289 -34.35 24.25 -21.91
C ASN A 289 -33.74 23.41 -23.07
N GLY A 290 -32.56 22.83 -22.82
CA GLY A 290 -31.80 22.03 -23.79
C GLY A 290 -31.10 22.81 -24.91
N GLN A 291 -31.15 24.14 -24.90
CA GLN A 291 -30.44 24.99 -25.87
C GLN A 291 -29.17 25.57 -25.24
N LEU A 292 -28.04 25.44 -25.94
CA LEU A 292 -26.75 26.00 -25.50
C LEU A 292 -26.83 27.52 -25.34
N THR A 293 -26.32 28.04 -24.23
CA THR A 293 -26.15 29.48 -23.99
C THR A 293 -24.67 29.82 -23.82
N ASN A 294 -24.31 31.10 -24.00
CA ASN A 294 -22.99 31.64 -23.66
C ASN A 294 -23.10 32.87 -22.72
N GLU A 295 -24.30 33.16 -22.22
CA GLU A 295 -24.60 34.34 -21.38
C GLU A 295 -24.42 34.02 -19.90
N TYR A 296 -23.22 33.52 -19.57
CA TYR A 296 -22.83 33.18 -18.21
C TYR A 296 -21.34 33.36 -18.01
N THR A 297 -20.97 33.51 -16.74
CA THR A 297 -19.59 33.41 -16.27
C THR A 297 -19.45 32.17 -15.39
N LEU A 298 -18.24 31.60 -15.39
CA LEU A 298 -17.91 30.48 -14.52
C LEU A 298 -17.01 30.97 -13.41
N ASN A 299 -17.39 30.67 -12.18
CA ASN A 299 -16.65 31.01 -10.98
C ASN A 299 -16.18 29.72 -10.30
N ASN A 300 -15.04 29.80 -9.61
CA ASN A 300 -14.47 28.70 -8.84
C ASN A 300 -14.30 27.40 -9.69
N ILE A 301 -13.75 27.48 -10.91
CA ILE A 301 -13.50 26.27 -11.74
C ILE A 301 -12.12 25.65 -11.44
N GLU A 302 -11.23 26.36 -10.73
CA GLU A 302 -9.84 25.94 -10.53
C GLU A 302 -9.68 24.76 -9.55
N LYS A 303 -8.89 23.76 -9.95
CA LYS A 303 -8.72 22.44 -9.35
C LYS A 303 -8.29 22.42 -7.87
N ASP A 304 -7.45 23.35 -7.45
CA ASP A 304 -6.80 23.28 -6.14
C ASP A 304 -7.49 24.13 -5.05
N LEU A 305 -8.50 24.93 -5.42
CA LEU A 305 -9.15 25.88 -4.51
C LEU A 305 -10.46 25.38 -3.91
N ASN A 306 -11.03 24.28 -4.42
CA ASN A 306 -12.43 23.93 -4.13
C ASN A 306 -12.62 22.59 -3.43
N ARG A 307 -11.60 21.93 -2.88
CA ARG A 307 -11.88 20.78 -2.01
C ARG A 307 -12.10 21.27 -0.60
N GLU A 308 -13.09 20.70 0.08
CA GLU A 308 -13.42 21.02 1.46
C GLU A 308 -12.32 20.58 2.42
N LYS A 309 -11.74 19.40 2.15
CA LYS A 309 -10.80 18.72 3.03
C LYS A 309 -9.65 18.13 2.23
N PHE A 310 -8.45 18.19 2.79
CA PHE A 310 -7.26 17.55 2.27
C PHE A 310 -6.59 16.71 3.37
N PRO A 311 -5.87 15.64 3.03
CA PRO A 311 -5.21 14.83 4.03
C PRO A 311 -4.04 15.59 4.66
N PHE A 312 -3.82 15.39 5.96
CA PHE A 312 -2.81 16.13 6.71
C PHE A 312 -1.37 15.90 6.22
N TRP A 313 -1.07 14.77 5.58
CA TRP A 313 0.27 14.51 5.04
C TRP A 313 0.70 15.54 3.98
N LYS A 314 -0.22 16.30 3.36
CA LYS A 314 0.13 17.41 2.46
C LYS A 314 0.92 18.52 3.16
N ALA A 315 0.75 18.66 4.47
CA ALA A 315 1.52 19.61 5.27
C ALA A 315 2.85 19.03 5.78
N VAL A 316 3.12 17.74 5.60
CA VAL A 316 4.29 17.09 6.20
C VAL A 316 5.52 17.30 5.31
N ASP A 317 6.65 17.65 5.93
CA ASP A 317 7.93 17.70 5.25
C ASP A 317 8.42 16.28 4.93
N LEU A 318 8.14 15.83 3.71
CA LEU A 318 8.50 14.50 3.20
C LEU A 318 10.01 14.25 3.10
N THR A 319 10.82 15.31 3.18
CA THR A 319 12.29 15.21 3.16
C THR A 319 12.88 14.92 4.53
N SER A 320 12.08 15.05 5.59
CA SER A 320 12.54 14.79 6.95
C SER A 320 12.79 13.28 7.19
N GLU A 321 13.77 12.98 8.03
CA GLU A 321 14.07 11.61 8.46
C GLU A 321 12.97 11.03 9.38
N ILE A 322 12.13 11.89 9.96
CA ILE A 322 11.02 11.51 10.83
C ILE A 322 9.79 11.23 9.97
N LYS A 323 9.70 9.99 9.47
CA LYS A 323 8.51 9.50 8.75
C LYS A 323 7.63 8.69 9.70
N ASP A 324 6.66 9.32 10.35
CA ASP A 324 5.63 8.55 11.07
C ASP A 324 4.62 7.98 10.06
N LEU A 325 4.77 6.70 9.75
CA LEU A 325 3.96 5.95 8.78
C LEU A 325 2.46 5.95 9.13
N ASN A 326 2.10 6.18 10.40
CA ASN A 326 0.70 6.30 10.81
C ASN A 326 0.03 7.55 10.23
N ILE A 327 0.79 8.64 10.00
CA ILE A 327 0.27 9.86 9.35
C ILE A 327 0.00 9.62 7.86
N PHE A 328 0.79 8.74 7.23
CA PHE A 328 0.73 8.52 5.79
C PHE A 328 -0.24 7.41 5.38
N SER A 329 -0.51 6.42 6.24
CA SER A 329 -1.35 5.25 5.92
C SER A 329 -2.86 5.55 5.90
N GLY A 330 -3.26 6.82 5.96
CA GLY A 330 -4.66 7.24 6.02
C GLY A 330 -5.10 7.50 7.46
N PRO A 331 -6.41 7.46 7.77
CA PRO A 331 -6.99 8.07 8.97
C PRO A 331 -6.19 7.87 10.30
N PHE A 332 -5.59 6.72 10.53
CA PHE A 332 -5.20 6.31 11.87
C PHE A 332 -3.91 6.97 12.39
N ILE A 333 -4.00 7.95 13.30
CA ILE A 333 -2.87 8.43 14.09
C ILE A 333 -2.90 7.78 15.49
N GLY A 334 -2.36 6.56 15.56
CA GLY A 334 -2.06 5.85 16.80
C GLY A 334 -3.25 5.17 17.52
N MET A 335 -2.93 4.31 18.50
CA MET A 335 -3.90 3.69 19.43
C MET A 335 -3.29 3.63 20.83
N SER A 336 -4.06 3.98 21.87
CA SER A 336 -3.66 3.92 23.27
C SER A 336 -4.48 2.83 23.89
N ILE A 337 -3.79 1.82 24.40
CA ILE A 337 -4.38 0.78 25.21
C ILE A 337 -4.00 1.14 26.65
N TYR A 338 -4.98 1.60 27.44
CA TYR A 338 -4.89 1.91 28.89
C TYR A 338 -4.30 3.27 29.32
N ALA A 339 -4.81 3.77 30.46
CA ALA A 339 -4.55 5.10 31.08
C ALA A 339 -3.10 5.53 31.34
N GLN A 340 -2.11 4.70 31.03
CA GLN A 340 -0.71 4.92 31.44
C GLN A 340 0.23 5.21 30.28
N SER A 341 -0.24 5.10 29.02
CA SER A 341 0.52 5.55 27.85
C SER A 341 -0.13 6.77 27.24
N MET A 342 0.65 7.84 27.08
CA MET A 342 0.36 8.98 26.21
C MET A 342 1.19 8.81 24.93
N PRO A 343 0.78 7.92 24.01
CA PRO A 343 1.39 7.88 22.69
C PRO A 343 1.32 9.26 22.04
N SER A 344 2.38 9.59 21.34
CA SER A 344 2.51 10.84 20.63
C SER A 344 3.11 10.60 19.26
N VAL A 345 2.61 11.32 18.27
CA VAL A 345 3.15 11.35 16.92
C VAL A 345 3.72 12.73 16.69
N ILE A 346 5.02 12.80 16.40
CA ILE A 346 5.74 14.03 16.07
C ILE A 346 5.97 14.04 14.58
N THR A 347 5.64 15.16 13.93
CA THR A 347 5.95 15.35 12.52
C THR A 347 6.54 16.72 12.30
N LYS A 348 7.50 16.77 11.37
CA LYS A 348 7.92 18.03 10.77
C LYS A 348 6.91 18.44 9.71
N VAL A 349 6.59 19.73 9.62
CA VAL A 349 5.58 20.27 8.70
C VAL A 349 6.13 21.44 7.89
N ASP A 350 5.43 21.83 6.83
CA ASP A 350 5.62 23.12 6.15
C ASP A 350 4.84 24.20 6.91
N PRO A 351 5.52 25.10 7.65
CA PRO A 351 4.85 26.14 8.43
C PRO A 351 4.08 27.12 7.55
N ALA A 352 4.61 27.45 6.36
CA ALA A 352 4.00 28.41 5.46
C ALA A 352 2.68 27.88 4.86
N PHE A 353 2.59 26.57 4.67
CA PHE A 353 1.38 25.92 4.20
C PHE A 353 0.27 25.86 5.26
N LEU A 354 0.62 25.68 6.54
CA LEU A 354 -0.35 25.46 7.62
C LEU A 354 -0.94 26.72 8.23
N VAL A 355 -0.21 27.85 8.23
CA VAL A 355 -0.70 29.09 8.86
C VAL A 355 -2.03 29.52 8.23
N GLY A 356 -3.04 29.75 9.07
CA GLY A 356 -4.40 30.11 8.69
C GLY A 356 -5.29 28.94 8.25
N LYS A 357 -4.74 27.71 8.20
CA LYS A 357 -5.53 26.50 7.92
C LYS A 357 -6.12 25.93 9.21
N THR A 358 -7.33 25.37 9.09
CA THR A 358 -8.00 24.66 10.19
C THR A 358 -7.72 23.17 10.06
N LEU A 359 -7.18 22.58 11.13
CA LEU A 359 -7.06 21.14 11.28
C LEU A 359 -8.38 20.59 11.83
N GLU A 360 -8.89 19.54 11.21
CA GLU A 360 -9.94 18.69 11.75
C GLU A 360 -9.32 17.43 12.35
N PHE A 361 -9.65 17.11 13.58
CA PHE A 361 -9.26 15.90 14.27
C PHE A 361 -10.50 15.05 14.50
N VAL A 362 -10.53 13.84 13.99
CA VAL A 362 -11.59 12.88 14.33
C VAL A 362 -11.09 12.00 15.45
N LEU A 363 -11.68 12.11 16.64
CA LEU A 363 -11.35 11.28 17.79
C LEU A 363 -12.36 10.18 17.97
N GLU A 364 -11.90 8.97 18.18
CA GLU A 364 -12.76 7.82 18.47
C GLU A 364 -12.42 7.24 19.83
N GLY A 365 -13.39 7.26 20.74
CA GLY A 365 -13.35 6.55 22.02
C GLY A 365 -13.98 5.15 21.89
N GLN A 366 -13.32 4.13 22.42
CA GLN A 366 -13.88 2.77 22.55
C GLN A 366 -14.06 2.37 24.03
N TYR A 367 -15.24 1.84 24.35
CA TYR A 367 -15.66 1.52 25.72
C TYR A 367 -15.42 0.07 26.12
N PHE A 368 -14.85 -0.07 27.31
CA PHE A 368 -15.08 -1.20 28.19
C PHE A 368 -15.63 -0.66 29.53
N MET A 369 -16.96 -0.54 29.65
CA MET A 369 -17.72 -0.57 30.92
C MET A 369 -18.06 0.72 31.75
N SER A 370 -17.83 1.98 31.34
CA SER A 370 -18.35 3.16 32.12
C SER A 370 -18.17 4.52 31.40
N PRO A 371 -19.04 5.56 31.60
CA PRO A 371 -18.92 6.90 31.02
C PRO A 371 -17.54 7.58 31.22
N ARG A 372 -16.55 7.33 30.34
CA ARG A 372 -15.17 7.85 30.43
C ARG A 372 -14.54 7.98 29.04
N SER A 373 -13.59 8.88 28.92
CA SER A 373 -13.39 9.69 27.71
C SER A 373 -11.94 9.67 27.22
N ALA A 374 -11.68 10.13 25.99
CA ALA A 374 -10.35 10.30 25.42
C ALA A 374 -10.01 11.79 25.28
N ARG A 375 -8.76 12.21 25.59
CA ARG A 375 -8.27 13.58 25.23
C ARG A 375 -7.36 13.53 24.04
N VAL A 376 -7.46 14.55 23.22
CA VAL A 376 -6.43 14.93 22.25
C VAL A 376 -5.68 16.15 22.76
N TYR A 377 -4.41 16.22 22.39
CA TYR A 377 -3.58 17.40 22.52
C TYR A 377 -2.89 17.66 21.20
N LEU A 378 -2.82 18.93 20.82
CA LEU A 378 -1.89 19.40 19.81
C LEU A 378 -0.84 20.24 20.51
N ASP A 379 0.42 19.83 20.35
CA ASP A 379 1.56 20.63 20.74
C ASP A 379 2.35 21.06 19.50
N VAL A 380 3.12 22.12 19.68
CA VAL A 380 3.96 22.71 18.64
C VAL A 380 5.37 22.96 19.12
N SER A 381 6.31 22.95 18.18
CA SER A 381 7.73 23.23 18.44
C SER A 381 8.38 23.83 17.20
N ASN A 382 9.46 24.60 17.41
CA ASN A 382 10.31 25.12 16.33
C ASN A 382 11.63 24.33 16.18
N ASP A 383 12.00 23.54 17.18
CA ASP A 383 13.25 22.76 17.20
C ASP A 383 13.02 21.24 17.20
N GLY A 384 11.79 20.79 17.46
CA GLY A 384 11.45 19.39 17.55
C GLY A 384 11.79 18.75 18.91
N GLU A 385 12.25 19.54 19.88
CA GLU A 385 12.61 19.09 21.24
C GLU A 385 11.65 19.69 22.28
N ASP A 386 11.49 21.01 22.27
CA ASP A 386 10.68 21.74 23.24
C ASP A 386 9.28 21.99 22.67
N PHE A 387 8.29 21.30 23.23
CA PHE A 387 6.90 21.35 22.78
C PHE A 387 6.00 22.13 23.72
N THR A 388 5.18 23.02 23.16
CA THR A 388 4.14 23.78 23.86
C THR A 388 2.75 23.30 23.43
N GLU A 389 1.90 22.96 24.39
CA GLU A 389 0.48 22.61 24.12
C GLU A 389 -0.28 23.87 23.68
N ILE A 390 -0.94 23.81 22.52
CA ILE A 390 -1.75 24.90 21.98
C ILE A 390 -3.23 24.55 21.85
N TYR A 391 -3.57 23.26 21.94
CA TYR A 391 -4.95 22.80 21.90
C TYR A 391 -5.12 21.52 22.72
N THR A 392 -6.27 21.44 23.41
CA THR A 392 -6.73 20.22 24.06
C THR A 392 -8.25 20.13 23.97
N ASP A 393 -8.75 18.93 23.70
CA ASP A 393 -10.19 18.64 23.74
C ASP A 393 -10.45 17.19 24.16
N TRP A 394 -11.73 16.86 24.35
CA TRP A 394 -12.16 15.64 25.01
C TRP A 394 -13.44 15.05 24.40
N ASN A 395 -13.35 13.78 24.00
CA ASN A 395 -14.49 12.98 23.53
C ASN A 395 -15.06 12.16 24.69
N SER A 396 -16.31 12.43 25.04
CA SER A 396 -17.02 11.75 26.14
C SER A 396 -18.00 10.65 25.71
N GLY A 397 -18.10 10.39 24.39
CA GLY A 397 -19.05 9.48 23.77
C GLY A 397 -18.47 8.17 23.26
N ASN A 398 -19.37 7.26 22.87
CA ASN A 398 -19.05 6.10 22.04
C ASN A 398 -19.25 6.53 20.58
N GLY A 399 -18.16 6.90 19.91
CA GLY A 399 -18.21 7.31 18.52
C GLY A 399 -17.04 8.19 18.11
N ALA A 400 -16.94 8.37 16.80
CA ALA A 400 -16.06 9.33 16.18
C ALA A 400 -16.66 10.74 16.29
N GLU A 401 -15.97 11.67 16.94
CA GLU A 401 -16.34 13.09 17.03
C GLU A 401 -15.25 13.94 16.37
N SER A 402 -15.66 15.01 15.70
CA SER A 402 -14.74 15.93 15.00
C SER A 402 -14.46 17.17 15.84
N TYR A 403 -13.21 17.58 15.83
CA TYR A 403 -12.66 18.71 16.58
C TYR A 403 -11.89 19.59 15.63
N PHE A 404 -11.81 20.88 15.91
CA PHE A 404 -11.26 21.85 14.96
C PHE A 404 -10.30 22.82 15.65
N TYR A 405 -9.15 23.06 15.03
CA TYR A 405 -8.18 24.04 15.50
C TYR A 405 -7.47 24.73 14.34
N THR A 406 -7.41 26.06 14.36
CA THR A 406 -6.71 26.84 13.33
C THR A 406 -5.29 27.13 13.76
N ILE A 407 -4.31 26.83 12.90
CA ILE A 407 -2.91 27.16 13.15
C ILE A 407 -2.71 28.66 12.90
N GLU A 408 -2.45 29.42 13.97
CA GLU A 408 -2.32 30.89 13.88
C GLU A 408 -0.88 31.36 13.61
N GLU A 409 0.11 30.57 14.01
CA GLU A 409 1.54 30.92 13.95
C GLU A 409 2.34 29.84 13.21
N PRO A 410 3.47 30.19 12.57
CA PRO A 410 4.30 29.23 11.86
C PRO A 410 5.09 28.37 12.85
N TYR A 411 4.87 27.05 12.82
CA TYR A 411 5.61 26.07 13.61
C TYR A 411 6.23 25.00 12.71
N GLU A 412 7.48 24.63 12.98
CA GLU A 412 8.22 23.60 12.21
C GLU A 412 7.77 22.17 12.54
N TYR A 413 7.25 21.95 13.75
CA TYR A 413 6.85 20.64 14.22
C TYR A 413 5.48 20.67 14.91
N LEU A 414 4.67 19.66 14.59
CA LEU A 414 3.43 19.36 15.30
C LEU A 414 3.59 18.04 16.06
N ARG A 415 3.07 17.97 17.28
CA ARG A 415 2.95 16.75 18.07
C ARG A 415 1.50 16.50 18.44
N PHE A 416 0.96 15.40 17.94
CA PHE A 416 -0.36 14.92 18.32
C PHE A 416 -0.20 13.96 19.49
N ARG A 417 -0.70 14.32 20.67
CA ARG A 417 -0.76 13.41 21.82
C ARG A 417 -2.20 13.02 22.08
N PHE A 418 -2.37 11.85 22.68
CA PHE A 418 -3.68 11.45 23.15
C PHE A 418 -3.59 10.58 24.40
N THR A 419 -4.66 10.59 25.18
CA THR A 419 -4.75 9.82 26.42
C THR A 419 -6.15 9.25 26.59
N GLY A 420 -6.22 7.96 26.89
CA GLY A 420 -7.43 7.34 27.44
C GLY A 420 -7.50 7.58 28.95
N TYR A 421 -8.70 7.84 29.48
CA TYR A 421 -8.90 7.92 30.93
C TYR A 421 -9.37 6.58 31.52
N GLY A 422 -8.50 5.89 32.25
CA GLY A 422 -8.80 4.61 32.90
C GLY A 422 -8.64 3.41 31.95
N ASN A 423 -9.65 2.53 31.88
CA ASN A 423 -9.62 1.36 31.01
C ASN A 423 -10.15 1.66 29.58
N THR A 424 -10.20 2.92 29.18
CA THR A 424 -10.66 3.33 27.85
C THR A 424 -9.50 3.31 26.87
N THR A 425 -9.81 2.89 25.65
CA THR A 425 -8.91 3.04 24.49
C THR A 425 -9.44 4.19 23.66
N GLY A 426 -8.60 5.20 23.44
CA GLY A 426 -8.89 6.30 22.53
C GLY A 426 -7.92 6.27 21.37
N ARG A 427 -8.32 6.81 20.23
CA ARG A 427 -7.43 7.03 19.08
C ARG A 427 -7.80 8.32 18.36
N ILE A 428 -6.80 8.92 17.72
CA ILE A 428 -7.04 9.89 16.66
C ILE A 428 -7.34 9.08 15.41
N HIS A 429 -8.62 9.02 15.06
CA HIS A 429 -9.09 8.32 13.89
C HIS A 429 -8.71 9.05 12.60
N SER A 430 -8.58 10.37 12.55
CA SER A 430 -8.02 11.11 11.40
C SER A 430 -7.58 12.51 11.75
N VAL A 431 -6.63 13.03 10.97
CA VAL A 431 -6.33 14.45 10.91
C VAL A 431 -6.42 14.90 9.46
N SER A 432 -7.21 15.94 9.22
CA SER A 432 -7.43 16.53 7.91
C SER A 432 -7.23 18.04 7.98
N ILE A 433 -6.94 18.66 6.84
CA ILE A 433 -6.81 20.10 6.69
C ILE A 433 -8.07 20.59 5.98
N LEU A 434 -8.82 21.46 6.64
CA LEU A 434 -9.97 22.12 6.05
C LEU A 434 -9.52 23.28 5.17
N ASN A 435 -10.16 23.38 4.02
CA ASN A 435 -10.05 24.53 3.15
C ASN A 435 -11.15 25.54 3.45
N ASN A 436 -10.79 26.57 4.20
CA ASN A 436 -11.72 27.62 4.62
C ASN A 436 -12.21 28.52 3.46
N VAL A 437 -11.78 28.28 2.22
CA VAL A 437 -12.16 29.02 1.00
C VAL A 437 -12.87 28.10 -0.02
N ASN A 438 -13.35 26.92 0.40
CA ASN A 438 -14.03 25.98 -0.49
C ASN A 438 -15.38 26.54 -0.98
N ASN A 439 -15.38 27.10 -2.18
CA ASN A 439 -16.60 27.42 -2.91
C ASN A 439 -16.81 26.38 -4.01
N ARG A 440 -18.06 25.96 -4.21
CA ARG A 440 -18.40 25.10 -5.35
C ARG A 440 -18.14 25.84 -6.66
N PRO A 441 -17.82 25.11 -7.75
CA PRO A 441 -17.87 25.68 -9.08
C PRO A 441 -19.30 26.16 -9.35
N THR A 442 -19.42 27.42 -9.74
CA THR A 442 -20.72 28.10 -9.86
C THR A 442 -20.84 28.74 -11.24
N VAL A 443 -22.03 28.62 -11.81
CA VAL A 443 -22.45 29.34 -13.02
C VAL A 443 -23.18 30.60 -12.58
N THR A 444 -22.75 31.76 -13.06
CA THR A 444 -23.42 33.04 -12.82
C THR A 444 -23.93 33.60 -14.13
N PHE A 445 -25.25 33.65 -14.30
CA PHE A 445 -25.90 34.21 -15.49
C PHE A 445 -25.91 35.74 -15.47
N ASP A 446 -25.75 36.36 -16.64
CA ASP A 446 -25.84 37.82 -16.79
C ASP A 446 -27.27 38.33 -16.53
N THR A 447 -28.27 37.49 -16.86
CA THR A 447 -29.69 37.74 -16.63
C THR A 447 -30.31 36.50 -15.98
N PRO A 448 -31.16 36.64 -14.93
CA PRO A 448 -31.82 35.50 -14.32
C PRO A 448 -32.56 34.65 -15.37
N PRO A 449 -32.39 33.32 -15.38
CA PRO A 449 -33.19 32.44 -16.22
C PRO A 449 -34.69 32.59 -15.91
N GLU A 450 -35.53 32.54 -16.95
CA GLU A 450 -36.98 32.67 -16.80
C GLU A 450 -37.58 31.62 -15.85
N GLU A 451 -38.72 31.94 -15.23
CA GLU A 451 -39.46 31.02 -14.38
C GLU A 451 -39.73 29.69 -15.11
N ASP A 452 -39.50 28.58 -14.40
CA ASP A 452 -39.61 27.19 -14.89
C ASP A 452 -38.58 26.76 -15.96
N ALA A 453 -37.60 27.60 -16.31
CA ALA A 453 -36.57 27.23 -17.28
C ALA A 453 -35.63 26.16 -16.67
N ILE A 454 -35.49 25.02 -17.35
CA ILE A 454 -34.62 23.93 -16.89
C ILE A 454 -33.17 24.25 -17.26
N ILE A 455 -32.27 24.21 -16.30
CA ILE A 455 -30.86 24.54 -16.48
C ILE A 455 -30.03 23.27 -16.35
N THR A 456 -29.26 22.96 -17.38
CA THR A 456 -28.40 21.77 -17.42
C THR A 456 -26.98 22.12 -17.85
N ALA A 457 -26.03 21.27 -17.49
CA ALA A 457 -24.63 21.45 -17.84
C ALA A 457 -24.01 20.16 -18.40
N ASP A 458 -23.19 20.33 -19.44
CA ASP A 458 -22.26 19.28 -19.89
C ASP A 458 -20.86 19.66 -19.41
N TYR A 459 -20.12 18.70 -18.86
CA TYR A 459 -18.74 18.91 -18.45
C TYR A 459 -18.00 17.58 -18.27
N SER A 460 -16.69 17.68 -18.13
CA SER A 460 -15.82 16.54 -17.88
C SER A 460 -15.24 16.59 -16.47
N VAL A 461 -15.09 15.43 -15.85
CA VAL A 461 -14.41 15.26 -14.56
C VAL A 461 -13.23 14.28 -14.70
N PRO A 462 -12.09 14.50 -14.03
CA PRO A 462 -10.91 13.66 -14.21
C PRO A 462 -10.95 12.35 -13.40
N PHE A 463 -11.98 12.13 -12.59
CA PHE A 463 -12.14 10.99 -11.68
C PHE A 463 -13.33 10.11 -12.11
N ILE A 464 -13.58 9.01 -11.40
CA ILE A 464 -14.81 8.21 -11.55
C ILE A 464 -15.88 8.82 -10.63
N PRO A 465 -16.95 9.46 -11.15
CA PRO A 465 -17.98 10.10 -10.32
C PRO A 465 -18.99 9.08 -9.77
N LYS A 466 -18.56 8.12 -8.94
CA LYS A 466 -19.40 6.97 -8.55
C LYS A 466 -20.67 7.42 -7.83
N THR A 467 -21.83 7.14 -8.43
CA THR A 467 -23.16 7.38 -7.88
C THR A 467 -23.94 6.09 -7.68
N GLU A 468 -25.18 6.22 -7.20
CA GLU A 468 -26.14 5.12 -7.11
C GLU A 468 -26.68 4.63 -8.45
N ASP A 469 -26.41 5.32 -9.54
CA ASP A 469 -26.95 5.00 -10.87
C ASP A 469 -26.22 3.83 -11.53
N TYR A 470 -25.03 3.48 -11.04
CA TYR A 470 -24.20 2.45 -11.64
C TYR A 470 -23.34 1.69 -10.63
N VAL A 471 -22.79 0.56 -11.09
CA VAL A 471 -21.87 -0.29 -10.34
C VAL A 471 -20.45 -0.11 -10.87
N LEU A 472 -19.45 -0.36 -10.02
CA LEU A 472 -18.04 -0.35 -10.40
C LEU A 472 -17.40 -1.71 -10.12
N ASP A 473 -16.99 -2.42 -11.17
CA ASP A 473 -16.20 -3.64 -11.05
C ASP A 473 -14.71 -3.29 -11.00
N VAL A 474 -14.01 -3.78 -9.97
CA VAL A 474 -12.60 -3.48 -9.71
C VAL A 474 -11.81 -4.79 -9.59
N ASP A 475 -10.83 -4.94 -10.48
CA ASP A 475 -9.95 -6.09 -10.54
C ASP A 475 -8.48 -5.68 -10.43
N PHE A 476 -7.74 -6.36 -9.55
CA PHE A 476 -6.28 -6.33 -9.50
C PHE A 476 -5.74 -7.71 -9.85
N GLU A 477 -4.71 -7.76 -10.69
CA GLU A 477 -4.09 -9.03 -11.09
C GLU A 477 -2.59 -9.02 -10.76
N ILE A 478 -2.13 -10.08 -10.11
CA ILE A 478 -0.69 -10.37 -9.96
C ILE A 478 -0.38 -11.57 -10.83
N GLN A 479 0.55 -11.43 -11.76
CA GLN A 479 1.04 -12.51 -12.61
C GLN A 479 2.49 -12.83 -12.23
N PHE A 480 2.74 -14.10 -11.87
CA PHE A 480 4.06 -14.61 -11.55
C PHE A 480 4.68 -15.26 -12.79
N GLY A 481 5.93 -14.93 -13.10
CA GLY A 481 6.64 -15.55 -14.21
C GLY A 481 7.97 -14.87 -14.49
N GLU A 482 8.89 -15.62 -15.09
CA GLU A 482 10.07 -15.05 -15.73
C GLU A 482 9.65 -14.49 -17.09
N ARG A 483 10.08 -13.26 -17.42
CA ARG A 483 9.96 -12.71 -18.78
C ARG A 483 11.31 -12.68 -19.44
#